data_AF-A0A2E6U207-F1
#
_entry.id   AF-A0A2E6U207-F1
#
_cell.length_a   1.000
_cell.length_b   1.000
_cell.length_c   1.000
_cell.angle_alpha   90.00
_cell.angle_beta   90.00
_cell.angle_gamma   90.00
#
_symmetry.space_group_name_H-M   'P 1'
#
loop_
_entity.id
_entity.type
_entity.pdbx_description
1 polymer ?
#
loop_
_entity_poly.entity_id
_entity_poly.type
_entity_poly.pdbx_seq_one_letter_code
_entity_poly.pdbx_strand_id
1 'polypeptide(L)'
;MIAQRQNFKALALAVLFSALLASPLAAAPLGAQEGIWLARINQTLKAMPPMSGRFEQKLPNGGHAAGSYAIDWPSRLRFAYDGGGGIVTVKGKFVAVQEQPGGEPNWFPVALTPLSVLRQAIAQGIAPAMVTDFTLREDNYSITLQDPSGELPGTAQLFFTRTGGARDGDRLYAWRLTDVQNLVTMVRLSEIITHDKLAASHFEIIEIEEDDY
;
A
#
# COMPACT_ATOMS: atom_id res chain seq x y z
N MET A 1 -0.97 36.50 21.90
CA MET A 1 -0.59 35.09 21.67
C MET A 1 -0.93 34.75 20.24
N ILE A 2 0.06 34.76 19.34
CA ILE A 2 -0.14 34.45 17.91
C ILE A 2 0.38 33.03 17.70
N ALA A 3 -0.53 32.12 17.31
CA ALA A 3 -0.24 30.72 17.06
C ALA A 3 0.56 30.57 15.76
N GLN A 4 1.70 29.90 15.88
CA GLN A 4 2.64 29.64 14.80
C GLN A 4 2.10 28.49 13.92
N ARG A 5 1.65 28.81 12.70
CA ARG A 5 1.31 27.81 11.68
C ARG A 5 2.59 27.09 11.25
N GLN A 6 2.65 25.78 11.47
CA GLN A 6 3.75 24.95 10.98
C GLN A 6 3.48 24.57 9.52
N ASN A 7 4.30 25.12 8.62
CA ASN A 7 4.27 24.80 7.20
C ASN A 7 5.01 23.48 6.96
N PHE A 8 4.30 22.45 6.49
CA PHE A 8 4.92 21.23 5.97
C PHE A 8 5.59 21.56 4.63
N LYS A 9 6.92 21.69 4.66
CA LYS A 9 7.72 21.85 3.43
C LYS A 9 7.97 20.48 2.81
N ALA A 10 7.53 20.31 1.57
CA ALA A 10 7.88 19.17 0.72
C ALA A 10 9.39 18.98 0.67
N LEU A 11 9.85 17.77 0.97
CA LEU A 11 11.27 17.42 0.95
C LEU A 11 11.65 16.95 -0.48
N ALA A 12 12.43 17.76 -1.17
CA ALA A 12 12.96 17.48 -2.50
C ALA A 12 13.96 16.31 -2.46
N LEU A 13 13.78 15.34 -3.35
CA LEU A 13 14.65 14.17 -3.48
C LEU A 13 15.70 14.41 -4.57
N ALA A 14 16.95 14.63 -4.16
CA ALA A 14 18.10 14.70 -5.06
C ALA A 14 18.61 13.28 -5.36
N VAL A 15 18.67 12.93 -6.64
CA VAL A 15 19.17 11.65 -7.17
C VAL A 15 20.68 11.76 -7.37
N LEU A 16 21.45 10.88 -6.74
CA LEU A 16 22.84 10.63 -7.12
C LEU A 16 23.01 9.15 -7.48
N PHE A 17 23.50 8.94 -8.70
CA PHE A 17 23.71 7.67 -9.36
C PHE A 17 24.97 7.01 -8.81
N SER A 18 24.88 5.76 -8.38
CA SER A 18 26.05 4.89 -8.19
C SER A 18 25.66 3.47 -8.56
N ALA A 19 26.17 3.01 -9.70
CA ALA A 19 25.99 1.64 -10.17
C ALA A 19 26.83 0.70 -9.31
N LEU A 20 26.17 -0.16 -8.54
CA LEU A 20 26.78 -1.33 -7.92
C LEU A 20 26.31 -2.58 -8.67
N LEU A 21 27.26 -3.39 -9.12
CA LEU A 21 27.01 -4.72 -9.68
C LEU A 21 26.41 -5.61 -8.59
N ALA A 22 25.11 -5.91 -8.70
CA ALA A 22 24.44 -6.87 -7.83
C ALA A 22 24.69 -8.29 -8.36
N SER A 23 25.28 -9.14 -7.52
CA SER A 23 25.33 -10.59 -7.75
C SER A 23 23.91 -11.16 -7.68
N PRO A 24 23.49 -12.08 -8.57
CA PRO A 24 22.20 -12.73 -8.45
C PRO A 24 22.23 -13.64 -7.22
N LEU A 25 21.53 -13.26 -6.17
CA LEU A 25 21.23 -14.16 -5.07
C LEU A 25 20.24 -15.18 -5.61
N ALA A 26 20.69 -16.41 -5.87
CA ALA A 26 19.82 -17.50 -6.28
C ALA A 26 18.77 -17.72 -5.19
N ALA A 27 17.50 -17.46 -5.53
CA ALA A 27 16.38 -17.75 -4.65
C ALA A 27 16.36 -19.26 -4.32
N ALA A 28 16.44 -19.62 -3.04
CA ALA A 28 16.30 -21.00 -2.61
C ALA A 28 14.90 -21.51 -3.00
N PRO A 29 14.76 -22.79 -3.42
CA PRO A 29 13.45 -23.34 -3.72
C PRO A 29 12.59 -23.34 -2.45
N LEU A 30 11.38 -22.76 -2.55
CA LEU A 30 10.38 -22.81 -1.49
C LEU A 30 10.11 -24.27 -1.10
N GLY A 31 10.18 -24.59 0.18
CA GLY A 31 9.81 -25.91 0.69
C GLY A 31 8.33 -26.23 0.40
N ALA A 32 7.96 -27.51 0.38
CA ALA A 32 6.59 -27.94 0.06
C ALA A 32 5.51 -27.25 0.93
N GLN A 33 5.83 -26.97 2.20
CA GLN A 33 4.96 -26.25 3.12
C GLN A 33 4.78 -24.77 2.73
N GLU A 34 5.84 -24.13 2.23
CA GLU A 34 5.82 -22.72 1.79
C GLU A 34 5.06 -22.58 0.47
N GLY A 35 5.15 -23.57 -0.42
CA GLY A 35 4.35 -23.64 -1.65
C GLY A 35 2.83 -23.66 -1.39
N ILE A 36 2.38 -24.38 -0.36
CA ILE A 36 0.97 -24.39 0.07
C ILE A 36 0.53 -23.01 0.55
N TRP A 37 1.35 -22.35 1.36
CA TRP A 37 1.06 -21.00 1.85
C TRP A 37 1.03 -19.97 0.73
N LEU A 38 1.97 -20.03 -0.22
CA LEU A 38 1.99 -19.14 -1.36
C LEU A 38 0.72 -19.29 -2.22
N ALA A 39 0.27 -20.52 -2.47
CA ALA A 39 -0.98 -20.77 -3.18
C ALA A 39 -2.19 -20.18 -2.43
N ARG A 40 -2.26 -20.40 -1.11
CA ARG A 40 -3.30 -19.83 -0.23
C ARG A 40 -3.31 -18.30 -0.27
N ILE A 41 -2.14 -17.66 -0.20
CA ILE A 41 -1.99 -16.20 -0.27
C ILE A 41 -2.47 -15.65 -1.61
N ASN A 42 -2.03 -16.25 -2.72
CA ASN A 42 -2.45 -15.83 -4.06
C ASN A 42 -3.97 -15.97 -4.24
N GLN A 43 -4.57 -17.03 -3.69
CA GLN A 43 -6.02 -17.19 -3.67
C GLN A 43 -6.70 -16.07 -2.87
N THR A 44 -6.20 -15.75 -1.67
CA THR A 44 -6.71 -14.66 -0.84
C THR A 44 -6.62 -13.32 -1.55
N LEU A 45 -5.49 -13.00 -2.18
CA LEU A 45 -5.32 -11.73 -2.92
C LEU A 45 -6.25 -11.63 -4.12
N LYS A 46 -6.40 -12.71 -4.89
CA LYS A 46 -7.29 -12.77 -6.05
C LYS A 46 -8.77 -12.64 -5.67
N ALA A 47 -9.15 -13.11 -4.49
CA ALA A 47 -10.52 -13.09 -4.01
C ALA A 47 -10.89 -11.80 -3.26
N MET A 48 -9.99 -10.82 -3.16
CA MET A 48 -10.29 -9.58 -2.43
C MET A 48 -11.40 -8.79 -3.14
N PRO A 49 -12.57 -8.60 -2.50
CA PRO A 49 -13.61 -7.75 -3.06
C PRO A 49 -13.23 -6.27 -2.90
N PRO A 50 -13.90 -5.37 -3.64
CA PRO A 50 -13.93 -3.96 -3.30
C PRO A 50 -14.27 -3.77 -1.82
N MET A 51 -13.56 -2.88 -1.14
CA MET A 51 -13.70 -2.72 0.31
C MET A 51 -13.54 -1.27 0.75
N SER A 52 -14.18 -0.92 1.84
CA SER A 52 -14.01 0.36 2.54
C SER A 52 -13.91 0.14 4.04
N GLY A 53 -13.52 1.17 4.77
CA GLY A 53 -13.44 1.11 6.23
C GLY A 53 -12.56 2.19 6.79
N ARG A 54 -11.88 1.88 7.89
CA ARG A 54 -10.96 2.77 8.58
C ARG A 54 -9.52 2.32 8.39
N PHE A 55 -8.60 3.26 8.37
CA PHE A 55 -7.18 2.95 8.34
C PHE A 55 -6.41 3.71 9.40
N GLU A 56 -5.31 3.12 9.82
CA GLU A 56 -4.24 3.78 10.56
C GLU A 56 -2.95 3.65 9.75
N GLN A 57 -2.22 4.75 9.64
CA GLN A 57 -0.92 4.82 9.01
C GLN A 57 0.13 5.23 10.04
N LYS A 58 1.26 4.51 10.03
CA LYS A 58 2.48 4.91 10.72
C LYS A 58 3.52 5.33 9.70
N LEU A 59 4.08 6.52 9.90
CA LEU A 59 5.08 7.13 9.04
C LEU A 59 6.51 6.84 9.54
N PRO A 60 7.54 7.02 8.69
CA PRO A 60 8.94 6.77 9.06
C PRO A 60 9.42 7.59 10.27
N ASN A 61 8.91 8.81 10.43
CA ASN A 61 9.22 9.69 11.57
C ASN A 61 8.50 9.31 12.87
N GLY A 62 7.77 8.19 12.89
CA GLY A 62 6.94 7.78 14.03
C GLY A 62 5.59 8.49 14.12
N GLY A 63 5.28 9.40 13.18
CA GLY A 63 3.98 10.03 13.09
C GLY A 63 2.87 9.01 12.81
N HIS A 64 1.69 9.28 13.35
CA HIS A 64 0.49 8.47 13.17
C HIS A 64 -0.59 9.31 12.49
N ALA A 65 -1.30 8.69 11.57
CA ALA A 65 -2.43 9.29 10.89
C ALA A 65 -3.55 8.26 10.75
N ALA A 66 -4.79 8.71 10.74
CA ALA A 66 -5.95 7.84 10.60
C ALA A 66 -6.96 8.46 9.65
N GLY A 67 -7.88 7.64 9.15
CA GLY A 67 -8.87 8.10 8.21
C GLY A 67 -9.78 7.00 7.70
N SER A 68 -10.52 7.33 6.65
CA SER A 68 -11.35 6.39 5.91
C SER A 68 -10.65 5.96 4.63
N TYR A 69 -10.95 4.73 4.19
CA TYR A 69 -10.43 4.22 2.94
C TYR A 69 -11.52 3.65 2.04
N ALA A 70 -11.26 3.67 0.74
CA ALA A 70 -11.94 2.87 -0.26
C ALA A 70 -10.88 2.23 -1.16
N ILE A 71 -11.00 0.94 -1.44
CA ILE A 71 -10.04 0.19 -2.23
C ILE A 71 -10.81 -0.69 -3.21
N ASP A 72 -10.39 -0.64 -4.46
CA ASP A 72 -10.77 -1.58 -5.50
C ASP A 72 -9.53 -1.90 -6.35
N TRP A 73 -8.91 -3.02 -5.98
CA TRP A 73 -7.65 -3.46 -6.53
C TRP A 73 -7.75 -3.88 -8.01
N PRO A 74 -6.64 -3.82 -8.77
CA PRO A 74 -5.30 -3.38 -8.39
C PRO A 74 -5.05 -1.87 -8.62
N SER A 75 -6.08 -1.10 -9.00
CA SER A 75 -5.87 0.20 -9.65
C SER A 75 -6.52 1.40 -8.97
N ARG A 76 -7.41 1.16 -7.99
CA ARG A 76 -8.13 2.20 -7.26
C ARG A 76 -7.92 2.04 -5.77
N LEU A 77 -7.43 3.09 -5.16
CA LEU A 77 -7.26 3.19 -3.71
C LEU A 77 -7.44 4.66 -3.34
N ARG A 78 -8.14 4.93 -2.25
CA ARG A 78 -8.32 6.26 -1.71
C ARG A 78 -8.18 6.22 -0.20
N PHE A 79 -7.37 7.13 0.33
CA PHE A 79 -7.27 7.43 1.76
C PHE A 79 -7.70 8.88 1.97
N ALA A 80 -8.72 9.09 2.79
CA ALA A 80 -9.14 10.41 3.24
C ALA A 80 -8.86 10.51 4.74
N TYR A 81 -7.94 11.41 5.10
CA TYR A 81 -7.45 11.56 6.46
C TYR A 81 -8.44 12.34 7.33
N ASP A 82 -8.51 12.02 8.62
CA ASP A 82 -9.42 12.67 9.56
C ASP A 82 -9.06 14.15 9.80
N GLY A 83 -10.00 14.90 10.38
CA GLY A 83 -9.77 16.29 10.79
C GLY A 83 -9.66 17.29 9.64
N GLY A 84 -10.19 16.95 8.47
CA GLY A 84 -10.03 17.75 7.24
C GLY A 84 -8.61 17.68 6.67
N GLY A 85 -7.86 16.62 7.00
CA GLY A 85 -6.55 16.36 6.42
C GLY A 85 -6.61 16.01 4.93
N GLY A 86 -5.44 15.77 4.36
CA GLY A 86 -5.30 15.51 2.94
C GLY A 86 -6.05 14.27 2.42
N ILE A 87 -6.02 14.10 1.11
CA ILE A 87 -6.59 12.97 0.39
C ILE A 87 -5.53 12.39 -0.53
N VAL A 88 -5.31 11.09 -0.44
CA VAL A 88 -4.41 10.35 -1.32
C VAL A 88 -5.24 9.40 -2.17
N THR A 89 -5.20 9.56 -3.49
CA THR A 89 -5.96 8.73 -4.44
C THR A 89 -5.03 8.09 -5.47
N VAL A 90 -4.98 6.76 -5.51
CA VAL A 90 -4.36 6.00 -6.59
C VAL A 90 -5.37 5.86 -7.73
N LYS A 91 -5.02 6.37 -8.92
CA LYS A 91 -5.81 6.25 -10.14
C LYS A 91 -4.92 5.75 -11.28
N GLY A 92 -5.07 4.47 -11.61
CA GLY A 92 -4.30 3.86 -12.69
C GLY A 92 -2.81 3.77 -12.36
N LYS A 93 -1.96 4.55 -13.04
CA LYS A 93 -0.49 4.53 -12.85
C LYS A 93 0.03 5.61 -11.89
N PHE A 94 -0.85 6.50 -11.41
CA PHE A 94 -0.46 7.66 -10.62
C PHE A 94 -1.14 7.68 -9.26
N VAL A 95 -0.51 8.38 -8.32
CA VAL A 95 -1.05 8.80 -7.03
C VAL A 95 -1.28 10.30 -7.11
N ALA A 96 -2.50 10.75 -6.84
CA ALA A 96 -2.82 12.14 -6.58
C ALA A 96 -2.81 12.37 -5.07
N VAL A 97 -2.18 13.45 -4.64
CA VAL A 97 -2.14 13.90 -3.24
C VAL A 97 -2.70 15.30 -3.18
N GLN A 98 -3.81 15.48 -2.47
CA GLN A 98 -4.39 16.77 -2.15
C GLN A 98 -4.10 17.06 -0.67
N GLU A 99 -3.49 18.20 -0.35
CA GLU A 99 -3.15 18.56 1.04
C GLU A 99 -4.39 18.80 1.91
N GLN A 100 -5.50 19.15 1.27
CA GLN A 100 -6.83 19.28 1.86
C GLN A 100 -7.90 18.82 0.86
N PRO A 101 -9.10 18.42 1.32
CA PRO A 101 -10.20 18.09 0.42
C PRO A 101 -10.53 19.27 -0.50
N GLY A 102 -10.62 19.03 -1.81
CA GLY A 102 -10.89 20.09 -2.78
C GLY A 102 -9.65 20.87 -3.27
N GLY A 103 -8.47 20.66 -2.68
CA GLY A 103 -7.26 21.37 -3.12
C GLY A 103 -6.68 20.82 -4.44
N GLU A 104 -5.79 21.59 -5.07
CA GLU A 104 -5.07 21.16 -6.28
C GLU A 104 -4.29 19.84 -6.03
N PRO A 105 -4.43 18.82 -6.90
CA PRO A 105 -3.76 17.54 -6.73
C PRO A 105 -2.31 17.56 -7.24
N ASN A 106 -1.37 17.15 -6.38
CA ASN A 106 -0.02 16.80 -6.79
C ASN A 106 0.05 15.35 -7.28
N TRP A 107 0.65 15.12 -8.45
CA TRP A 107 0.67 13.81 -9.10
C TRP A 107 2.05 13.14 -9.06
N PHE A 108 2.08 11.87 -8.64
CA PHE A 108 3.30 11.07 -8.56
C PHE A 108 3.11 9.71 -9.26
N PRO A 109 4.08 9.21 -10.03
CA PRO A 109 4.00 7.87 -10.59
C PRO A 109 4.08 6.79 -9.49
N VAL A 110 3.14 5.85 -9.49
CA VAL A 110 3.16 4.73 -8.53
C VAL A 110 4.40 3.85 -8.70
N ALA A 111 4.91 3.74 -9.93
CA ALA A 111 6.11 2.96 -10.26
C ALA A 111 7.37 3.42 -9.49
N LEU A 112 7.39 4.66 -9.00
CA LEU A 112 8.51 5.20 -8.22
C LEU A 112 8.37 4.94 -6.70
N THR A 113 7.42 4.10 -6.30
CA THR A 113 7.12 3.83 -4.88
C THR A 113 7.06 2.32 -4.61
N PRO A 114 7.32 1.87 -3.38
CA PRO A 114 7.18 0.45 -3.02
C PRO A 114 5.74 -0.08 -3.10
N LEU A 115 4.74 0.81 -3.23
CA LEU A 115 3.37 0.43 -3.53
C LEU A 115 3.27 -0.36 -4.85
N SER A 116 4.18 -0.13 -5.79
CA SER A 116 4.24 -0.89 -7.06
C SER A 116 4.43 -2.39 -6.84
N VAL A 117 5.24 -2.82 -5.87
CA VAL A 117 5.45 -4.23 -5.51
C VAL A 117 4.15 -4.87 -5.02
N LEU A 118 3.45 -4.21 -4.09
CA LEU A 118 2.13 -4.65 -3.61
C LEU A 118 1.12 -4.75 -4.76
N ARG A 119 1.08 -3.74 -5.63
CA ARG A 119 0.15 -3.73 -6.77
C ARG A 119 0.44 -4.83 -7.77
N GLN A 120 1.71 -5.13 -8.04
CA GLN A 120 2.09 -6.25 -8.90
C GLN A 120 1.64 -7.57 -8.28
N ALA A 121 1.93 -7.79 -7.00
CA ALA A 121 1.53 -9.00 -6.27
C ALA A 121 0.01 -9.23 -6.32
N ILE A 122 -0.78 -8.16 -6.20
CA ILE A 122 -2.24 -8.23 -6.30
C ILE A 122 -2.71 -8.45 -7.74
N ALA A 123 -2.11 -7.80 -8.73
CA ALA A 123 -2.54 -7.86 -10.12
C ALA A 123 -2.16 -9.16 -10.83
N GLN A 124 -0.96 -9.67 -10.54
CA GLN A 124 -0.32 -10.79 -11.26
C GLN A 124 -0.16 -12.04 -10.38
N GLY A 125 -0.38 -11.91 -9.08
CA GLY A 125 0.01 -12.93 -8.10
C GLY A 125 1.47 -12.77 -7.67
N ILE A 126 1.81 -13.47 -6.60
CA ILE A 126 3.15 -13.55 -6.04
C ILE A 126 3.85 -14.76 -6.65
N ALA A 127 4.94 -14.52 -7.36
CA ALA A 127 5.84 -15.58 -7.82
C ALA A 127 6.82 -15.99 -6.70
N PRO A 128 7.29 -17.25 -6.68
CA PRO A 128 8.32 -17.71 -5.74
C PRO A 128 9.52 -16.77 -5.59
N ALA A 129 10.04 -16.26 -6.71
CA ALA A 129 11.22 -15.40 -6.73
C ALA A 129 10.98 -14.02 -6.10
N MET A 130 9.73 -13.62 -5.87
CA MET A 130 9.42 -12.37 -5.17
C MET A 130 9.53 -12.50 -3.65
N VAL A 131 9.46 -13.71 -3.12
CA VAL A 131 9.36 -13.96 -1.67
C VAL A 131 10.73 -13.89 -1.03
N THR A 132 10.91 -12.94 -0.11
CA THR A 132 12.16 -12.78 0.65
C THR A 132 12.05 -13.22 2.10
N ASP A 133 10.84 -13.29 2.65
CA ASP A 133 10.58 -13.76 4.00
C ASP A 133 9.12 -14.22 4.16
N PHE A 134 8.89 -15.20 5.04
CA PHE A 134 7.57 -15.68 5.41
C PHE A 134 7.53 -15.98 6.91
N THR A 135 6.53 -15.44 7.60
CA THR A 135 6.30 -15.68 9.02
C THR A 135 4.91 -16.23 9.23
N LEU A 136 4.81 -17.38 9.91
CA LEU A 136 3.54 -17.98 10.33
C LEU A 136 3.40 -17.87 11.85
N ARG A 137 2.23 -17.39 12.31
CA ARG A 137 1.83 -17.37 13.71
C ARG A 137 0.48 -18.05 13.88
N GLU A 138 0.01 -18.13 15.12
CA GLU A 138 -1.27 -18.75 15.47
C GLU A 138 -2.43 -18.08 14.74
N ASP A 139 -2.59 -16.76 14.87
CA ASP A 139 -3.75 -16.01 14.35
C ASP A 139 -3.46 -15.17 13.10
N ASN A 140 -2.20 -15.13 12.65
CA ASN A 140 -1.79 -14.35 11.47
C ASN A 140 -0.59 -14.97 10.77
N TYR A 141 -0.36 -14.52 9.55
CA TYR A 141 0.87 -14.77 8.83
C TYR A 141 1.25 -13.54 8.00
N SER A 142 2.52 -13.45 7.64
CA SER A 142 3.02 -12.38 6.77
C SER A 142 3.99 -12.90 5.72
N ILE A 143 3.98 -12.25 4.57
CA ILE A 143 4.94 -12.51 3.49
C ILE A 143 5.62 -11.20 3.11
N THR A 144 6.94 -11.21 2.97
CA THR A 144 7.73 -10.08 2.50
C THR A 144 8.12 -10.29 1.06
N LEU A 145 7.89 -9.25 0.26
CA LEU A 145 8.03 -9.27 -1.19
C LEU A 145 9.05 -8.23 -1.64
N GLN A 146 9.85 -8.61 -2.61
CA GLN A 146 10.73 -7.75 -3.39
C GLN A 146 10.61 -8.13 -4.86
N ASP A 147 10.72 -7.16 -5.76
CA ASP A 147 10.80 -7.46 -7.18
C ASP A 147 12.17 -8.08 -7.52
N PRO A 148 12.22 -9.33 -8.06
CA PRO A 148 13.47 -10.00 -8.38
C PRO A 148 14.25 -9.33 -9.52
N SER A 149 13.60 -8.54 -10.37
CA SER A 149 14.27 -7.83 -11.46
C SER A 149 14.99 -6.56 -10.98
N GLY A 150 14.57 -6.01 -9.83
CA GLY A 150 15.05 -4.73 -9.30
C GLY A 150 14.48 -3.50 -10.01
N GLU A 151 13.53 -3.67 -10.94
CA GLU A 151 12.84 -2.58 -11.63
C GLU A 151 11.87 -1.85 -10.69
N LEU A 152 11.22 -2.57 -9.78
CA LEU A 152 10.33 -1.96 -8.78
C LEU A 152 11.09 -1.65 -7.49
N PRO A 153 11.00 -0.41 -6.97
CA PRO A 153 11.78 0.00 -5.82
C PRO A 153 11.20 -0.55 -4.50
N GLY A 154 12.09 -0.92 -3.58
CA GLY A 154 11.73 -1.23 -2.18
C GLY A 154 11.12 -2.61 -1.96
N THR A 155 10.42 -2.76 -0.84
CA THR A 155 9.78 -4.03 -0.44
C THR A 155 8.37 -3.81 0.10
N ALA A 156 7.54 -4.85 0.01
CA ALA A 156 6.21 -4.88 0.58
C ALA A 156 6.04 -6.10 1.48
N GLN A 157 5.79 -5.90 2.77
CA GLN A 157 5.37 -6.96 3.69
C GLN A 157 3.86 -6.92 3.89
N LEU A 158 3.19 -8.03 3.63
CA LEU A 158 1.73 -8.16 3.66
C LEU A 158 1.31 -8.99 4.86
N PHE A 159 0.30 -8.53 5.60
CA PHE A 159 -0.18 -9.20 6.81
C PHE A 159 -1.61 -9.68 6.64
N PHE A 160 -1.81 -10.96 6.91
CA PHE A 160 -3.09 -11.62 6.75
C PHE A 160 -3.57 -12.19 8.07
N THR A 161 -4.88 -12.10 8.28
CA THR A 161 -5.54 -12.89 9.32
C THR A 161 -5.44 -14.36 8.94
N ARG A 162 -5.31 -15.22 9.96
CA ARG A 162 -5.36 -16.66 9.80
C ARG A 162 -6.63 -17.15 10.47
N THR A 163 -7.67 -17.38 9.68
CA THR A 163 -8.86 -18.04 10.20
C THR A 163 -8.75 -19.52 9.84
N GLY A 164 -8.81 -20.41 10.82
CA GLY A 164 -8.63 -21.86 10.64
C GLY A 164 -9.76 -22.56 9.87
N GLY A 165 -10.24 -21.97 8.77
CA GLY A 165 -11.42 -22.43 8.04
C GLY A 165 -12.74 -21.76 8.49
N ALA A 166 -12.66 -20.58 9.14
CA ALA A 166 -13.87 -19.81 9.44
C ALA A 166 -14.53 -19.29 8.15
N ARG A 167 -15.83 -19.00 8.21
CA ARG A 167 -16.64 -18.56 7.07
C ARG A 167 -16.05 -17.37 6.30
N ASP A 168 -15.32 -16.50 6.99
CA ASP A 168 -14.83 -15.23 6.43
C ASP A 168 -13.45 -15.36 5.74
N GLY A 169 -12.81 -16.53 5.83
CA GLY A 169 -11.51 -16.80 5.21
C GLY A 169 -10.35 -15.96 5.76
N ASP A 170 -9.18 -16.09 5.14
CA ASP A 170 -8.06 -15.20 5.43
C ASP A 170 -8.28 -13.85 4.74
N ARG A 171 -7.75 -12.79 5.34
CA ARG A 171 -7.90 -11.43 4.82
C ARG A 171 -6.64 -10.61 5.05
N LEU A 172 -6.21 -9.91 3.99
CA LEU A 172 -5.19 -8.86 4.07
C LEU A 172 -5.74 -7.71 4.94
N TYR A 173 -5.08 -7.44 6.07
CA TYR A 173 -5.51 -6.39 7.00
C TYR A 173 -4.45 -5.32 7.25
N ALA A 174 -3.21 -5.54 6.81
CA ALA A 174 -2.17 -4.55 6.90
C ALA A 174 -1.08 -4.80 5.86
N TRP A 175 -0.31 -3.75 5.58
CA TRP A 175 0.94 -3.87 4.84
C TRP A 175 1.98 -2.88 5.37
N ARG A 176 3.25 -3.23 5.17
CA ARG A 176 4.41 -2.39 5.44
C ARG A 176 5.19 -2.21 4.16
N LEU A 177 5.38 -0.96 3.76
CA LEU A 177 6.17 -0.56 2.61
C LEU A 177 7.50 -0.01 3.12
N THR A 178 8.60 -0.51 2.57
CA THR A 178 9.95 -0.02 2.86
C THR A 178 10.55 0.47 1.55
N ASP A 179 10.97 1.74 1.50
CA ASP A 179 11.61 2.30 0.30
C ASP A 179 13.12 1.99 0.23
N VAL A 180 13.77 2.47 -0.83
CA VAL A 180 15.22 2.27 -1.06
C VAL A 180 16.11 2.99 -0.05
N GLN A 181 15.55 3.91 0.74
CA GLN A 181 16.22 4.61 1.83
C GLN A 181 15.94 3.95 3.20
N ASN A 182 15.25 2.81 3.20
CA ASN A 182 14.76 2.11 4.39
C ASN A 182 13.72 2.90 5.19
N LEU A 183 13.07 3.89 4.59
CA LEU A 183 11.94 4.56 5.22
C LEU A 183 10.73 3.64 5.17
N VAL A 184 10.10 3.47 6.34
CA VAL A 184 9.02 2.50 6.54
C VAL A 184 7.69 3.22 6.72
N THR A 185 6.73 2.87 5.87
CA THR A 185 5.32 3.24 6.04
C THR A 185 4.51 1.98 6.31
N MET A 186 3.72 1.99 7.38
CA MET A 186 2.80 0.88 7.71
C MET A 186 1.37 1.37 7.60
N VAL A 187 0.50 0.58 6.97
CA VAL A 187 -0.95 0.82 6.93
C VAL A 187 -1.66 -0.39 7.53
N ARG A 188 -2.59 -0.14 8.43
CA ARG A 188 -3.50 -1.14 9.00
C ARG A 188 -4.93 -0.75 8.65
N LEU A 189 -5.71 -1.73 8.20
CA LEU A 189 -7.14 -1.60 7.90
C LEU A 189 -7.97 -2.15 9.06
N SER A 190 -9.04 -1.46 9.38
CA SER A 190 -10.04 -1.83 10.39
C SER A 190 -11.44 -1.50 9.88
N GLU A 191 -12.47 -1.99 10.58
CA GLU A 191 -13.88 -1.76 10.20
C GLU A 191 -14.15 -2.10 8.73
N ILE A 192 -13.60 -3.22 8.27
CA ILE A 192 -13.59 -3.60 6.86
C ILE A 192 -14.99 -4.02 6.42
N ILE A 193 -15.55 -3.24 5.49
CA ILE A 193 -16.81 -3.48 4.82
C ILE A 193 -16.51 -3.90 3.38
N THR A 194 -17.00 -5.06 2.97
CA THR A 194 -16.86 -5.58 1.60
C THR A 194 -18.06 -5.20 0.74
N HIS A 195 -17.82 -4.96 -0.54
CA HIS A 195 -18.85 -4.56 -1.50
C HIS A 195 -18.77 -5.42 -2.75
N ASP A 196 -19.92 -5.69 -3.38
CA ASP A 196 -19.95 -6.28 -4.72
C ASP A 196 -19.32 -5.33 -5.76
N LYS A 197 -19.52 -4.02 -5.56
CA LYS A 197 -18.97 -2.95 -6.39
C LYS A 197 -18.90 -1.64 -5.60
N LEU A 198 -17.80 -0.91 -5.75
CA LEU A 198 -17.70 0.49 -5.35
C LEU A 198 -17.98 1.41 -6.55
N ALA A 199 -18.77 2.47 -6.34
CA ALA A 199 -19.03 3.46 -7.37
C ALA A 199 -17.74 4.23 -7.73
N ALA A 200 -17.61 4.66 -8.99
CA ALA A 200 -16.42 5.38 -9.45
C ALA A 200 -16.19 6.70 -8.67
N SER A 201 -17.27 7.31 -8.18
CA SER A 201 -17.25 8.53 -7.35
C SER A 201 -16.47 8.37 -6.04
N HIS A 202 -16.33 7.15 -5.50
CA HIS A 202 -15.46 6.90 -4.34
C HIS A 202 -13.98 7.17 -4.64
N PHE A 203 -13.60 7.28 -5.90
CA PHE A 203 -12.21 7.46 -6.35
C PHE A 203 -12.05 8.72 -7.21
N GLU A 204 -13.05 9.60 -7.24
CA GLU A 204 -12.96 10.88 -7.92
C GLU A 204 -12.06 11.84 -7.14
N ILE A 205 -11.25 12.58 -7.89
CA ILE A 205 -10.41 13.64 -7.36
C ILE A 205 -11.19 14.92 -7.66
N ILE A 206 -11.66 15.56 -6.61
CA ILE A 206 -12.46 16.78 -6.68
C ILE A 206 -11.53 17.92 -6.35
N GLU A 207 -11.36 18.82 -7.30
CA GLU A 207 -10.69 20.10 -7.14
C GLU A 207 -11.76 21.20 -7.15
N ILE A 208 -11.69 22.10 -6.18
CA ILE A 208 -12.58 23.25 -6.07
C ILE A 208 -11.74 24.45 -6.49
N GLU A 209 -11.99 24.94 -7.71
CA GLU A 209 -11.45 26.21 -8.15
C GLU A 209 -12.11 27.31 -7.30
N GLU A 210 -11.31 28.07 -6.54
CA GLU A 210 -11.81 29.30 -5.94
C GLU A 210 -12.06 30.28 -7.09
N ASP A 211 -13.31 30.39 -7.55
CA ASP A 211 -13.70 31.40 -8.53
C ASP A 211 -13.24 32.78 -8.01
N ASP A 212 -12.44 33.48 -8.82
CA ASP A 212 -11.95 34.84 -8.55
C ASP A 212 -13.12 35.77 -8.22
N TYR A 213 -13.31 36.07 -6.93
CA TYR A 213 -14.21 37.13 -6.44
C TYR A 213 -13.54 38.51 -6.48
#